data_AF-Q7WZS9-F1
#
_entry.id   AF-Q7WZS9-F1
#
_cell.length_a   1.000
_cell.length_b   1.000
_cell.length_c   1.000
_cell.angle_alpha   90.00
_cell.angle_beta   90.00
_cell.angle_gamma   90.00
#
_symmetry.space_group_name_H-M   'P 1'
#
loop_
_entity.id
_entity.type
_entity.pdbx_description
1 polymer ?
#
loop_
_entity_poly.entity_id
_entity_poly.type
_entity_poly.pdbx_seq_one_letter_code
_entity_poly.pdbx_strand_id
1 'polypeptide(L)' 'MNEEKKIEELNKKVLSLLNKQLKLRMQKRIGQENKMHLLKKIRRDIARLKTRIKEKSVV' A
#
# COMPACT_ATOMS: atom_id res chain seq x y z
N MET A 1 19.09 6.84 14.53
CA MET A 1 17.80 7.57 14.64
C MET A 1 17.10 7.91 13.31
N ASN A 2 17.81 7.99 12.16
CA ASN A 2 17.16 8.36 10.88
C ASN A 2 16.53 7.17 10.11
N GLU A 3 16.97 5.94 10.35
CA GLU A 3 16.50 4.77 9.58
C GLU A 3 15.20 4.18 10.13
N GLU A 4 15.08 4.08 11.45
CA GLU A 4 13.87 3.57 12.13
C GLU A 4 12.65 4.43 11.80
N LYS A 5 12.79 5.77 11.88
CA LYS A 5 11.73 6.71 11.50
C LYS A 5 11.29 6.53 10.04
N LYS A 6 12.23 6.16 9.16
CA LYS A 6 11.98 5.94 7.72
C LYS A 6 11.24 4.62 7.47
N ILE A 7 11.49 3.58 8.28
CA ILE A 7 10.73 2.32 8.23
C ILE A 7 9.30 2.55 8.74
N GLU A 8 9.16 3.31 9.82
CA GLU A 8 7.85 3.64 10.41
C GLU A 8 6.98 4.46 9.45
N GLU A 9 7.57 5.41 8.72
CA GLU A 9 6.89 6.17 7.68
C GLU A 9 6.47 5.27 6.49
N LEU A 10 7.31 4.32 6.09
CA LEU A 10 6.97 3.33 5.06
C LEU A 10 5.80 2.44 5.51
N ASN A 11 5.77 2.03 6.77
CA ASN A 11 4.66 1.27 7.36
C ASN A 11 3.36 2.08 7.38
N LYS A 12 3.41 3.36 7.77
CA LYS A 12 2.26 4.28 7.69
C LYS A 12 1.73 4.40 6.26
N LYS A 13 2.64 4.44 5.27
CA LYS A 13 2.28 4.49 3.84
C LYS A 13 1.59 3.22 3.36
N VAL A 14 2.03 2.05 3.82
CA VAL A 14 1.37 0.75 3.56
C VAL A 14 -0.04 0.73 4.15
N LEU A 15 -0.22 1.19 5.40
CA LEU A 15 -1.55 1.27 6.03
C LEU A 15 -2.50 2.18 5.26
N SER A 16 -2.02 3.35 4.81
CA SER A 16 -2.82 4.26 3.99
C SER A 16 -3.26 3.61 2.66
N LEU A 17 -2.35 2.87 2.00
CA LEU A 17 -2.67 2.16 0.76
C LEU A 17 -3.67 1.01 0.97
N LEU A 18 -3.60 0.30 2.10
CA LEU A 18 -4.57 -0.74 2.47
C LEU A 18 -5.97 -0.15 2.70
N ASN A 19 -6.08 0.99 3.37
CA ASN A 19 -7.35 1.71 3.52
C ASN A 19 -7.92 2.14 2.16
N LYS A 20 -7.06 2.63 1.25
CA LYS A 20 -7.47 2.98 -0.12
C LYS A 20 -7.94 1.75 -0.90
N GLN A 21 -7.29 0.60 -0.72
CA GLN A 21 -7.72 -0.66 -1.31
C GLN A 21 -9.09 -1.09 -0.80
N LEU A 22 -9.36 -0.97 0.50
CA LEU A 22 -10.66 -1.28 1.10
C LEU A 22 -11.77 -0.43 0.48
N LYS A 23 -11.58 0.89 0.41
CA LYS A 23 -12.53 1.82 -0.23
C LYS A 23 -12.84 1.43 -1.67
N LEU A 24 -11.81 1.12 -2.46
CA LEU A 24 -11.98 0.69 -3.85
C LEU A 24 -12.67 -0.67 -3.99
N ARG A 25 -12.45 -1.61 -3.05
CA ARG A 25 -13.20 -2.89 -3.03
C ARG A 25 -14.68 -2.67 -2.69
N MET A 26 -14.97 -1.75 -1.77
CA MET A 26 -16.36 -1.38 -1.44
C MET A 26 -17.04 -0.70 -2.63
N GLN A 27 -16.40 0.27 -3.28
CA GLN A 27 -16.92 0.93 -4.49
C GLN A 27 -17.21 -0.09 -5.61
N LYS A 28 -16.26 -1.01 -5.86
CA LYS A 28 -16.45 -2.11 -6.82
C LYS A 28 -17.68 -2.98 -6.48
N ARG A 29 -17.93 -3.26 -5.20
CA ARG A 29 -19.06 -4.07 -4.74
C ARG A 29 -20.40 -3.33 -4.87
N ILE A 30 -20.40 -2.02 -4.65
CA ILE A 30 -21.59 -1.14 -4.74
C ILE A 30 -22.03 -0.94 -6.21
N GLY A 31 -21.25 -1.41 -7.18
CA GLY A 31 -21.56 -1.30 -8.61
C GLY A 31 -21.15 0.04 -9.23
N GLN A 32 -20.55 0.93 -8.44
CA GLN A 32 -19.95 2.17 -8.92
C GLN A 32 -18.44 2.01 -9.09
N GLU A 33 -18.01 1.92 -10.36
CA GLU A 33 -16.67 2.14 -10.94
C GLU A 33 -15.87 0.94 -11.52
N ASN A 34 -15.46 1.16 -12.78
CA ASN A 34 -14.56 0.36 -13.64
C ASN A 34 -13.06 0.54 -13.33
N LYS A 35 -12.68 1.03 -12.14
CA LYS A 35 -11.27 1.33 -11.80
C LYS A 35 -10.48 0.10 -11.36
N MET A 36 -10.65 -1.03 -12.07
CA MET A 36 -9.97 -2.29 -11.76
C MET A 36 -8.43 -2.19 -11.91
N HIS A 37 -7.97 -1.28 -12.78
CA HIS A 37 -6.55 -0.96 -12.95
C HIS A 37 -5.96 -0.29 -11.69
N LEU A 38 -6.72 0.52 -10.94
CA LEU A 38 -6.26 1.12 -9.68
C LEU A 38 -6.08 0.07 -8.59
N LEU A 39 -6.97 -0.92 -8.50
CA LEU A 39 -6.79 -2.05 -7.58
C LEU A 39 -5.54 -2.88 -7.90
N LYS A 40 -5.18 -3.04 -9.19
CA LYS A 40 -3.91 -3.67 -9.59
C LYS A 40 -2.72 -2.80 -9.22
N LYS A 41 -2.79 -1.47 -9.45
CA LYS A 41 -1.73 -0.52 -9.09
C LYS A 41 -1.44 -0.52 -7.59
N ILE A 42 -2.47 -0.37 -6.76
CA ILE A 42 -2.32 -0.33 -5.28
C ILE A 42 -1.72 -1.62 -4.73
N ARG A 43 -2.11 -2.79 -5.24
CA ARG A 43 -1.51 -4.06 -4.83
C ARG A 43 -0.01 -4.13 -5.13
N ARG A 44 0.41 -3.65 -6.31
CA ARG A 44 1.83 -3.59 -6.68
C ARG A 44 2.60 -2.56 -5.84
N ASP A 45 1.99 -1.42 -5.56
CA ASP A 45 2.62 -0.38 -4.72
C ASP A 45 2.85 -0.88 -3.29
N ILE A 46 1.88 -1.60 -2.71
CA ILE A 46 2.04 -2.27 -1.40
C ILE A 46 3.18 -3.30 -1.45
N ALA A 47 3.23 -4.14 -2.48
CA ALA A 47 4.29 -5.13 -2.63
C ALA A 47 5.68 -4.48 -2.69
N ARG A 48 5.85 -3.43 -3.52
CA ARG A 48 7.11 -2.68 -3.64
C ARG A 48 7.54 -2.03 -2.33
N LEU A 49 6.59 -1.47 -1.57
CA LEU A 49 6.89 -0.88 -0.26
C LEU A 49 7.31 -1.94 0.75
N LYS A 50 6.64 -3.10 0.79
CA LYS A 50 7.03 -4.22 1.63
C LYS A 50 8.43 -4.75 1.27
N THR A 51 8.76 -4.83 -0.02
CA THR A 51 10.10 -5.20 -0.47
C THR A 51 11.14 -4.19 0.03
N ARG A 52 10.90 -2.88 -0.13
CA ARG A 52 11.81 -1.84 0.38
C ARG A 52 11.98 -1.86 1.90
N ILE A 53 10.92 -2.17 2.65
CA ILE A 53 11.01 -2.35 4.10
C ILE A 53 11.92 -3.53 4.41
N LYS A 54 11.76 -4.64 3.69
CA LYS A 54 12.58 -5.84 3.88
C LYS A 54 14.04 -5.63 3.49
N GLU A 55 14.30 -4.93 2.40
CA GLU A 55 15.67 -4.54 1.98
C GLU A 55 16.35 -3.70 3.07
N LYS A 56 15.61 -2.81 3.73
CA LYS A 56 16.16 -1.95 4.80
C LYS A 56 16.27 -2.63 6.16
N SER A 57 15.50 -3.68 6.42
CA SER A 57 15.59 -4.43 7.68
C SER A 57 16.64 -5.53 7.66
N VAL A 58 17.16 -5.88 6.47
CA VAL A 58 18.16 -6.95 6.25
C VAL A 58 19.58 -6.39 6.16
N VAL A 59 19.75 -5.07 6.23
CA VAL A 59 21.05 -4.39 6.39
C VAL A 59 21.20 -3.99 7.86
#